data_AF-A0A945SN79-F1
#
_entry.id   AF-A0A945SN79-F1
#
_cell.length_a   1.000
_cell.length_b   1.000
_cell.length_c   1.000
_cell.angle_alpha   90.00
_cell.angle_beta   90.00
_cell.angle_gamma   90.00
#
_symmetry.space_group_name_H-M   'P 1'
#
loop_
_entity.id
_entity.type
_entity.pdbx_description
1 polymer ?
#
loop_
_entity_poly.entity_id
_entity_poly.type
_entity_poly.pdbx_seq_one_letter_code
_entity_poly.pdbx_strand_id
1 'polypeptide(L)'
;MGEILESSPGVYEISQQRQVCYPGGYSSVVYIGQSRKLRKRFQTYLSGKAHSERLSLLMQQPQLLTVRVAYTDEQAALESRMIHTFEHQFGAIPCGNQKRPLIRRY
;
A
#
# COMPACT_ATOMS: atom_id res chain seq x y z
N MET A 1 1.87 -22.77 5.06
CA MET A 1 0.65 -22.43 5.81
C MET A 1 0.40 -20.95 5.62
N GLY A 2 -0.64 -20.55 4.89
CA GLY A 2 -0.95 -19.13 4.71
C GLY A 2 -1.77 -18.62 5.90
N GLU A 3 -1.34 -17.54 6.53
CA GLU A 3 -2.13 -16.87 7.57
C GLU A 3 -3.53 -16.54 7.03
N ILE A 4 -4.55 -16.94 7.77
CA ILE A 4 -5.95 -16.68 7.39
C ILE A 4 -6.17 -15.19 7.59
N LEU A 5 -6.20 -14.43 6.49
CA LEU A 5 -6.50 -13.01 6.57
C LEU A 5 -7.97 -12.80 6.94
N GLU A 6 -8.20 -12.09 8.05
CA GLU A 6 -9.54 -11.82 8.53
C GLU A 6 -10.27 -10.86 7.59
N SER A 7 -11.59 -11.05 7.44
CA SER A 7 -12.42 -10.14 6.65
C SER A 7 -12.88 -8.95 7.48
N SER A 8 -11.91 -8.21 8.02
CA SER A 8 -12.12 -7.09 8.93
C SER A 8 -11.62 -5.78 8.31
N PRO A 9 -12.08 -4.62 8.79
CA PRO A 9 -11.55 -3.33 8.38
C PRO A 9 -10.13 -3.14 8.90
N GLY A 10 -9.32 -2.41 8.13
CA GLY A 10 -7.97 -2.09 8.55
C GLY A 10 -7.13 -1.42 7.46
N VAL A 11 -5.91 -1.11 7.86
CA VAL A 11 -4.87 -0.52 7.02
C VAL A 11 -3.79 -1.57 6.78
N TYR A 12 -3.20 -1.54 5.60
CA TYR A 12 -2.10 -2.41 5.25
C TYR A 12 -1.00 -1.62 4.54
N GLU A 13 0.23 -2.06 4.78
CA GLU A 13 1.39 -1.64 4.01
C GLU A 13 1.91 -2.83 3.20
N ILE A 14 2.43 -2.53 2.02
CA ILE A 14 3.14 -3.47 1.15
C ILE A 14 4.57 -2.97 1.03
N SER A 15 5.50 -3.84 1.39
CA SER A 15 6.93 -3.63 1.24
C SER A 15 7.52 -4.61 0.23
N GLN A 16 8.56 -4.18 -0.48
CA GLN A 16 9.38 -5.08 -1.30
C GLN A 16 10.63 -5.50 -0.53
N GLN A 17 11.22 -6.64 -0.90
CA GLN A 17 12.51 -7.07 -0.33
C GLN A 17 13.65 -6.09 -0.65
N ARG A 18 13.58 -5.38 -1.78
CA ARG A 18 14.57 -4.37 -2.18
C ARG A 18 14.12 -2.98 -1.74
N GLN A 19 15.08 -2.16 -1.33
CA GLN A 19 14.83 -0.76 -1.02
C GLN A 19 14.54 0.04 -2.30
N VAL A 20 13.60 0.97 -2.20
CA VAL A 20 13.26 1.97 -3.20
C VAL A 20 13.85 3.31 -2.75
N CYS A 21 14.39 4.06 -3.70
CA CYS A 21 14.91 5.39 -3.47
C CYS A 21 13.76 6.41 -3.50
N TYR A 22 13.63 7.17 -2.42
CA TYR A 22 12.76 8.33 -2.27
C TYR A 22 13.61 9.59 -2.04
N PRO A 23 13.08 10.81 -2.26
CA PRO A 23 13.86 12.04 -2.11
C PRO A 23 14.56 12.21 -0.76
N GLY A 24 13.92 11.75 0.33
CA GLY A 24 14.43 11.82 1.70
C GLY A 24 15.20 10.58 2.17
N GLY A 25 15.37 9.55 1.33
CA GLY A 25 16.12 8.35 1.68
C GLY A 25 15.59 7.06 1.06
N TYR A 26 16.00 5.92 1.62
CA TYR A 26 15.62 4.60 1.12
C TYR A 26 14.53 3.98 1.98
N SER A 27 13.52 3.38 1.35
CA SER A 27 12.48 2.62 2.03
C SER A 27 12.03 1.41 1.22
N SER A 28 11.74 0.31 1.88
CA SER A 28 11.15 -0.88 1.25
C SER A 28 9.65 -0.75 1.04
N VAL A 29 8.97 0.18 1.72
CA VAL A 29 7.52 0.37 1.59
C VAL A 29 7.22 0.96 0.23
N VAL A 30 6.28 0.33 -0.49
CA VAL A 30 5.87 0.75 -1.84
C VAL A 30 4.40 1.10 -1.95
N TYR A 31 3.57 0.62 -1.02
CA TYR A 31 2.16 0.96 -1.01
C TYR A 31 1.60 0.96 0.42
N ILE A 32 0.70 1.88 0.70
CA ILE A 32 -0.11 1.94 1.92
C ILE A 32 -1.56 2.07 1.46
N GLY A 33 -2.44 1.23 1.98
CA GLY A 33 -3.85 1.30 1.63
C GLY A 33 -4.75 0.87 2.77
N GLN A 34 -6.01 1.25 2.69
CA GLN A 34 -7.05 0.75 3.59
C GLN A 34 -8.10 -0.11 2.89
N SER A 35 -8.83 -0.89 3.68
CA SER A 35 -10.04 -1.56 3.24
C SER A 35 -10.98 -1.78 4.41
N ARG A 36 -12.30 -1.73 4.14
CA ARG A 36 -13.33 -2.22 5.08
C ARG A 36 -13.41 -3.75 5.16
N LYS A 37 -12.85 -4.43 4.15
CA LYS A 37 -12.84 -5.90 4.01
C LYS A 37 -11.49 -6.31 3.44
N LEU A 38 -10.51 -6.49 4.31
CA LEU A 38 -9.13 -6.79 3.89
C LEU A 38 -9.06 -8.05 3.04
N ARG A 39 -9.64 -9.18 3.48
CA ARG A 39 -9.71 -10.42 2.70
C ARG A 39 -10.16 -10.22 1.25
N LYS A 40 -11.27 -9.51 1.02
CA LYS A 40 -11.79 -9.26 -0.34
C LYS A 40 -10.85 -8.37 -1.16
N ARG A 41 -10.18 -7.41 -0.51
CA ARG A 41 -9.20 -6.53 -1.16
C ARG A 41 -7.99 -7.33 -1.65
N PHE A 42 -7.41 -8.19 -0.81
CA PHE A 42 -6.28 -9.03 -1.23
C PHE A 42 -6.67 -10.05 -2.29
N GLN A 43 -7.87 -10.63 -2.23
CA GLN A 43 -8.39 -11.47 -3.32
C GLN A 43 -8.50 -10.70 -4.66
N THR A 44 -8.83 -9.41 -4.60
CA THR A 44 -8.88 -8.54 -5.80
C THR A 44 -7.48 -8.35 -6.39
N TYR A 45 -6.47 -8.22 -5.55
CA TYR A 45 -5.07 -8.14 -5.99
C TYR A 45 -4.58 -9.45 -6.60
N LEU A 46 -4.84 -10.58 -5.93
CA LEU A 46 -4.45 -11.91 -6.43
C LEU A 46 -5.17 -12.30 -7.73
N SER A 47 -6.39 -11.80 -7.95
CA SER A 47 -7.13 -12.05 -9.19
C SER A 47 -6.73 -11.12 -10.35
N GLY A 48 -5.68 -10.31 -10.20
CA GLY A 48 -5.17 -9.42 -11.25
C GLY A 48 -6.07 -8.20 -11.53
N LYS A 49 -7.08 -7.94 -10.69
CA LYS A 49 -8.04 -6.85 -10.86
C LYS A 49 -7.64 -5.59 -10.08
N ALA A 50 -6.36 -5.39 -9.79
CA ALA A 50 -5.91 -4.21 -9.08
C ALA A 50 -6.15 -2.95 -9.94
N HIS A 51 -6.62 -1.87 -9.32
CA HIS A 51 -7.04 -0.65 -10.03
C HIS A 51 -5.90 0.16 -10.64
N SER A 52 -4.64 -0.10 -10.30
CA SER A 52 -3.49 0.66 -10.83
C SER A 52 -2.48 -0.29 -11.45
N GLU A 53 -2.06 -0.01 -12.70
CA GLU A 53 -1.03 -0.77 -13.42
C GLU A 53 0.23 -1.01 -12.59
N ARG A 54 0.69 -0.01 -11.84
CA ARG A 54 1.88 -0.13 -10.99
C ARG A 54 1.71 -1.13 -9.86
N LEU A 55 0.57 -1.10 -9.17
CA LEU A 55 0.25 -2.10 -8.13
C LEU A 55 0.01 -3.48 -8.75
N SER A 56 -0.60 -3.57 -9.94
CA SER A 56 -0.74 -4.84 -10.66
C SER A 56 0.62 -5.45 -10.97
N LEU A 57 1.57 -4.64 -11.48
CA LEU A 57 2.95 -5.08 -11.75
C LEU A 57 3.67 -5.53 -10.47
N LEU A 58 3.51 -4.80 -9.36
CA LEU A 58 4.04 -5.20 -8.06
C LEU A 58 3.49 -6.57 -7.63
N MET A 59 2.19 -6.80 -7.83
CA MET A 59 1.50 -8.03 -7.43
C MET A 59 1.83 -9.24 -8.31
N GLN A 60 2.51 -9.07 -9.46
CA GLN A 60 2.97 -10.19 -10.30
C GLN A 60 4.13 -10.97 -9.69
N GLN A 61 4.81 -10.42 -8.67
CA GLN A 61 5.93 -11.07 -7.98
C GLN A 61 5.66 -11.17 -6.47
N PRO A 62 4.59 -11.89 -6.05
CA PRO A 62 4.15 -11.89 -4.65
C PRO A 62 5.21 -12.42 -3.67
N GLN A 63 6.11 -13.30 -4.11
CA GLN A 63 7.21 -13.83 -3.31
C GLN A 63 8.26 -12.78 -2.88
N LEU A 64 8.26 -11.61 -3.51
CA LEU A 64 9.14 -10.50 -3.17
C LEU A 64 8.45 -9.42 -2.33
N LEU A 65 7.17 -9.63 -2.00
CA LEU A 65 6.37 -8.68 -1.25
C LEU A 65 6.16 -9.17 0.18
N THR A 66 6.19 -8.23 1.12
CA THR A 66 5.75 -8.42 2.50
C THR A 66 4.57 -7.50 2.74
N VAL A 67 3.50 -8.05 3.30
CA VAL A 67 2.31 -7.31 3.67
C VAL A 67 2.23 -7.27 5.19
N ARG A 68 2.05 -6.08 5.77
CA ARG A 68 1.68 -5.92 7.18
C ARG A 68 0.32 -5.28 7.27
N VAL A 69 -0.46 -5.73 8.25
CA VAL A 69 -1.86 -5.36 8.41
C VAL A 69 -2.10 -4.92 9.85
N ALA A 70 -2.79 -3.79 10.00
CA ALA A 70 -3.33 -3.32 11.26
C ALA A 70 -4.86 -3.27 11.14
N TYR A 71 -5.55 -4.12 11.90
CA TYR A 71 -7.00 -4.15 11.95
C TYR A 71 -7.53 -2.96 12.77
N THR A 72 -8.47 -2.21 12.21
CA THR A 72 -9.05 -1.01 12.83
C THR A 72 -10.30 -0.56 12.07
N ASP A 73 -11.29 -0.02 12.79
CA ASP A 73 -12.46 0.65 12.23
C ASP A 73 -12.19 2.11 11.82
N GLU A 74 -11.04 2.67 12.21
CA GLU A 74 -10.58 4.02 11.85
C GLU A 74 -9.63 4.00 10.65
N GLN A 75 -9.78 3.03 9.75
CA GLN A 75 -8.80 2.74 8.70
C GLN A 75 -8.50 3.92 7.76
N ALA A 76 -9.47 4.82 7.54
CA ALA A 76 -9.24 6.02 6.72
C ALA A 76 -8.33 7.05 7.42
N ALA A 77 -8.52 7.26 8.73
CA ALA A 77 -7.69 8.17 9.51
C ALA A 77 -6.28 7.61 9.67
N LEU A 78 -6.16 6.30 9.95
CA LEU A 78 -4.87 5.65 10.10
C LEU A 78 -4.08 5.60 8.78
N GLU A 79 -4.72 5.29 7.65
CA GLU A 79 -4.08 5.35 6.32
C GLU A 79 -3.51 6.73 6.04
N SER A 80 -4.31 7.78 6.26
CA SER A 80 -3.89 9.17 6.06
C SER A 80 -2.67 9.50 6.92
N ARG A 81 -2.69 9.15 8.21
CA ARG A 81 -1.54 9.35 9.12
C ARG A 81 -0.31 8.60 8.66
N MET A 82 -0.44 7.34 8.23
CA MET A 82 0.69 6.54 7.74
C MET A 82 1.30 7.14 6.48
N ILE A 83 0.48 7.57 5.52
CA ILE A 83 0.96 8.22 4.28
C ILE A 83 1.66 9.54 4.60
N HIS A 84 1.07 10.39 5.45
CA HIS A 84 1.69 11.67 5.82
C HIS A 84 2.98 11.48 6.61
N THR A 85 3.04 10.50 7.52
CA THR A 85 4.26 10.16 8.25
C THR A 85 5.35 9.69 7.30
N PHE A 86 4.99 8.83 6.34
CA PHE A 86 5.91 8.35 5.32
C PHE A 86 6.42 9.50 4.45
N GLU A 87 5.54 10.37 3.97
CA GLU A 87 5.89 11.52 3.15
C GLU A 87 6.80 12.50 3.90
N HIS A 88 6.51 12.77 5.17
CA HIS A 88 7.37 13.61 6.01
C HIS A 88 8.76 13.00 6.20
N GLN A 89 8.85 11.69 6.35
CA GLN A 89 10.12 10.99 6.58
C GLN A 89 10.96 10.82 5.29
N PHE A 90 10.31 10.49 4.17
CA PHE A 90 10.98 10.10 2.93
C PHE A 90 10.82 11.13 1.80
N GLY A 91 10.18 12.26 2.05
CA GLY A 91 10.02 13.38 1.11
C GLY A 91 9.05 13.13 -0.04
N ALA A 92 8.35 11.98 -0.06
CA ALA A 92 7.32 11.65 -1.04
C ALA A 92 6.42 10.52 -0.52
N ILE A 93 5.21 10.41 -1.06
CA ILE A 93 4.33 9.26 -0.80
C ILE A 93 4.89 7.96 -1.40
N PRO A 94 4.47 6.77 -0.90
CA PRO A 94 4.91 5.49 -1.46
C PRO A 94 4.65 5.42 -2.98
N CYS A 95 5.60 4.86 -3.74
CA CYS A 95 5.55 4.95 -5.20
C CYS A 95 4.32 4.28 -5.85
N GLY A 96 3.72 3.29 -5.19
CA GLY A 96 2.46 2.66 -5.59
C GLY A 96 1.21 3.45 -5.20
N ASN A 97 1.32 4.42 -4.27
CA ASN A 97 0.23 5.29 -3.84
C ASN A 97 -0.01 6.46 -4.81
N GLN A 98 0.87 6.66 -5.78
CA GLN A 98 0.71 7.69 -6.80
C GLN A 98 -0.59 7.46 -7.58
N LYS A 99 -1.65 8.17 -7.20
CA LYS A 99 -2.59 8.68 -8.20
C LYS A 99 -1.75 9.55 -9.13
N ARG A 100 -1.88 9.41 -10.46
CA ARG A 100 -1.26 10.34 -11.42
C ARG A 100 -1.32 11.76 -10.84
N PRO A 101 -0.26 12.59 -10.95
CA PRO A 101 -0.32 13.94 -10.43
C PRO A 101 -1.51 14.63 -11.09
N LEU A 102 -2.56 14.90 -10.31
CA LEU A 102 -3.54 15.89 -10.69
C LEU A 102 -2.82 17.22 -10.49
N ILE A 103 -2.11 17.65 -11.54
CA ILE A 103 -1.84 19.06 -11.76
C ILE A 103 -3.23 19.68 -11.92
N ARG A 104 -3.79 20.18 -10.82
CA ARG A 104 -4.77 21.26 -10.88
C ARG A 104 -4.01 22.54 -10.58
N ARG A 105 -3.40 23.07 -11.65
CA ARG A 105 -3.36 24.52 -11.83
C ARG A 105 -4.79 24.95 -12.11
N TYR A 106 -5.38 25.74 -11.23
CA TYR A 106 -6.17 26.95 -11.51
C TYR A 106 -6.40 27.66 -10.17
#